data_AF-A0A2M6ZU01-F1
#
_entry.id   AF-A0A2M6ZU01-F1
#
_cell.length_a   1.000
_cell.length_b   1.000
_cell.length_c   1.000
_cell.angle_alpha   90.00
_cell.angle_beta   90.00
_cell.angle_gamma   90.00
#
_symmetry.space_group_name_H-M   'P 1'
#
loop_
_entity.id
_entity.type
_entity.pdbx_description
1 polymer ?
#
loop_
_entity_poly.entity_id
_entity_poly.type
_entity_poly.pdbx_seq_one_letter_code
_entity_poly.pdbx_strand_id
1 'polypeptide(L)'
;MDIRELIEPKINPNIPQISPGDTVKVSLRTVERDKERLQHFQGMVIRIRKGVDGGSFTVRRVIYGVGVEQTFPFQSPLLQKVEVLRHGKTRRAKLYYMRGLSGKRARLKERREKVIEQAVPQEQGTEPP
;
A
#
# COMPACT_ATOMS: atom_id res chain seq x y z
N MET A 1 24.29 -10.80 19.46
CA MET A 1 24.10 -10.74 18.00
C MET A 1 22.87 -9.90 17.72
N ASP A 2 23.00 -8.80 16.99
CA ASP A 2 21.85 -7.99 16.57
C ASP A 2 21.16 -8.71 15.40
N ILE A 3 19.84 -8.94 15.51
CA ILE A 3 19.07 -9.68 14.52
C ILE A 3 19.04 -8.98 13.15
N ARG A 4 19.33 -7.67 13.13
CA ARG A 4 19.38 -6.85 11.91
C ARG A 4 20.55 -7.18 10.99
N GLU A 5 21.62 -7.76 11.53
CA GLU A 5 22.79 -8.18 10.76
C GLU A 5 22.56 -9.51 10.03
N LEU A 6 21.57 -10.31 10.46
CA LEU A 6 21.24 -11.60 9.85
C LEU A 6 20.18 -11.52 8.75
N ILE A 7 19.32 -10.49 8.78
CA ILE A 7 18.16 -10.37 7.89
C ILE A 7 18.13 -8.94 7.35
N GLU A 8 18.48 -8.79 6.08
CA GLU A 8 18.28 -7.55 5.33
C GLU A 8 16.96 -7.65 4.55
N PRO A 9 15.85 -7.09 5.06
CA PRO A 9 14.57 -7.18 4.38
C PRO A 9 14.57 -6.30 3.13
N LYS A 10 14.62 -6.93 1.95
CA LYS A 10 14.48 -6.24 0.67
C LYS A 10 13.02 -5.81 0.46
N ILE A 11 12.77 -4.51 0.56
CA ILE A 11 11.44 -3.94 0.27
C ILE A 11 11.15 -4.06 -1.22
N ASN A 12 9.93 -4.47 -1.56
CA ASN A 12 9.47 -4.55 -2.93
C ASN A 12 9.37 -3.14 -3.53
N PRO A 13 10.10 -2.83 -4.62
CA PRO A 13 10.13 -1.49 -5.22
C PRO A 13 8.78 -1.09 -5.85
N ASN A 14 7.89 -2.03 -6.11
CA ASN A 14 6.57 -1.77 -6.70
C ASN A 14 5.54 -1.25 -5.68
N ILE A 15 5.96 -1.03 -4.43
CA ILE A 15 5.13 -0.48 -3.37
C ILE A 15 5.52 0.99 -3.16
N PRO A 16 4.67 1.96 -3.55
CA PRO A 16 4.93 3.36 -3.30
C PRO A 16 4.85 3.69 -1.81
N GLN A 17 5.22 4.91 -1.43
CA GLN A 17 5.01 5.37 -0.06
C GLN A 17 3.51 5.44 0.25
N ILE A 18 3.07 4.62 1.21
CA ILE A 18 1.68 4.56 1.67
C ILE A 18 1.57 5.05 3.11
N SER A 19 0.43 5.63 3.44
CA SER A 19 0.08 6.10 4.78
C SER A 19 -1.25 5.51 5.27
N PRO A 20 -1.46 5.40 6.60
CA PRO A 20 -2.75 5.02 7.15
C PRO A 20 -3.84 6.01 6.71
N GLY A 21 -4.88 5.50 6.08
CA GLY A 21 -6.00 6.27 5.53
C GLY A 21 -6.03 6.30 4.01
N ASP A 22 -4.93 5.94 3.35
CA ASP A 22 -4.88 5.86 1.89
C ASP A 22 -5.73 4.70 1.39
N THR A 23 -6.45 4.93 0.29
CA THR A 23 -7.13 3.87 -0.46
C THR A 23 -6.15 3.35 -1.50
N VAL A 24 -5.84 2.07 -1.41
CA VAL A 24 -4.89 1.40 -2.29
C VAL A 24 -5.56 0.27 -3.07
N LYS A 25 -5.07 0.01 -4.27
CA LYS A 25 -5.36 -1.19 -5.06
C LYS A 25 -4.10 -2.05 -5.08
N VAL A 26 -4.19 -3.22 -4.50
CA VAL A 26 -3.10 -4.18 -4.36
C VAL A 26 -3.32 -5.32 -5.37
N SER A 27 -2.34 -5.57 -6.21
CA SER A 27 -2.38 -6.65 -7.21
C SER A 27 -1.49 -7.81 -6.75
N LEU A 28 -2.10 -8.96 -6.46
CA LEU A 28 -1.41 -10.18 -6.02
C LEU A 28 -1.39 -11.23 -7.12
N ARG A 29 -0.22 -11.78 -7.37
CA ARG A 29 -0.08 -13.01 -8.16
C ARG A 29 -0.56 -14.18 -7.31
N THR A 30 -1.59 -14.87 -7.78
CA THR A 30 -2.12 -16.09 -7.15
C THR A 30 -1.95 -17.23 -8.14
N VAL A 31 -1.38 -18.34 -7.67
CA VAL A 31 -1.18 -19.55 -8.47
C VAL A 31 -2.24 -20.57 -8.03
N GLU A 32 -3.10 -20.98 -8.95
CA GLU A 32 -4.08 -22.05 -8.74
C GLU A 32 -3.70 -23.23 -9.65
N ARG A 33 -3.01 -24.21 -9.07
CA ARG A 33 -2.41 -25.36 -9.80
C ARG A 33 -1.46 -24.85 -10.89
N ASP A 34 -1.84 -24.97 -12.15
CA ASP A 34 -1.02 -24.59 -13.31
C ASP A 34 -1.39 -23.22 -13.90
N LYS A 35 -2.40 -22.54 -13.36
CA LYS A 35 -2.85 -21.24 -13.85
C LYS A 35 -2.47 -20.14 -12.88
N GLU A 36 -1.87 -19.09 -13.43
CA GLU A 36 -1.59 -17.87 -12.69
C GLU A 36 -2.64 -16.82 -12.97
N ARG A 37 -3.12 -16.16 -11.93
CA ARG A 37 -4.05 -15.04 -12.02
C ARG A 37 -3.60 -13.86 -11.18
N LEU A 38 -3.96 -12.66 -11.61
CA LEU A 38 -3.75 -11.43 -10.85
C LEU A 38 -5.02 -11.08 -10.08
N GLN A 39 -5.00 -11.27 -8.77
CA GLN A 39 -6.08 -10.89 -7.89
C GLN A 39 -5.93 -9.45 -7.42
N HIS A 40 -7.01 -8.68 -7.48
CA HIS A 40 -7.02 -7.28 -7.05
C HIS A 40 -7.73 -7.14 -5.70
N PHE A 41 -7.05 -6.55 -4.73
CA PHE A 41 -7.60 -6.17 -3.43
C PHE A 41 -7.55 -4.66 -3.28
N GLN A 42 -8.71 -4.01 -3.35
CA GLN A 42 -8.83 -2.55 -3.22
C GLN A 42 -9.47 -2.17 -1.88
N GLY A 43 -8.81 -1.35 -1.09
CA GLY A 43 -9.37 -0.90 0.18
C GLY A 43 -8.53 0.15 0.86
N MET A 44 -8.91 0.50 2.08
CA MET A 44 -8.23 1.52 2.88
C MET A 44 -7.13 0.87 3.74
N VAL A 45 -5.93 1.46 3.74
CA VAL A 45 -4.85 1.10 4.66
C VAL A 45 -5.24 1.54 6.07
N ILE A 46 -5.42 0.59 6.98
CA ILE A 46 -5.79 0.88 8.38
C ILE A 46 -4.60 0.84 9.33
N ARG A 47 -3.49 0.23 8.91
CA ARG A 47 -2.32 0.01 9.75
C ARG A 47 -1.10 -0.16 8.88
N ILE A 48 0.01 0.43 9.32
CA ILE A 48 1.35 0.11 8.85
C ILE A 48 2.18 -0.33 10.05
N ARG A 49 2.85 -1.46 9.94
CA ARG A 49 3.79 -2.01 10.90
C ARG A 49 5.18 -1.93 10.30
N LYS A 50 6.09 -1.29 11.02
CA LYS A 50 7.52 -1.41 10.77
C LYS A 50 8.09 -2.48 11.71
N GLY A 51 9.08 -3.23 11.26
CA GLY A 51 9.70 -4.31 12.01
C GLY A 51 11.03 -4.70 11.38
N VAL A 52 11.85 -5.43 12.15
CA VAL A 52 13.13 -5.98 11.68
C VAL A 52 12.94 -6.96 10.52
N ASP A 53 11.74 -7.54 10.41
CA ASP A 53 11.29 -8.43 9.34
C ASP A 53 10.77 -7.69 8.10
N GLY A 54 11.11 -6.41 7.90
CA GLY A 54 10.63 -5.61 6.76
C GLY A 54 9.22 -5.05 6.88
N GLY A 55 8.44 -5.47 7.90
CA GLY A 55 7.14 -4.89 8.20
C GLY A 55 6.01 -5.27 7.23
N SER A 56 4.84 -4.70 7.48
CA SER A 56 3.61 -4.99 6.71
C SER A 56 2.58 -3.87 6.79
N PHE A 57 1.61 -3.88 5.89
CA PHE A 57 0.46 -2.99 5.90
C PHE A 57 -0.85 -3.79 5.82
N THR A 58 -1.88 -3.30 6.49
CA THR A 58 -3.21 -3.96 6.50
C THR A 58 -4.20 -3.11 5.75
N VAL A 59 -4.86 -3.71 4.77
CA VAL A 59 -5.89 -3.08 3.94
C VAL A 59 -7.26 -3.64 4.33
N ARG A 60 -8.23 -2.76 4.53
CA ARG A 60 -9.62 -3.10 4.87
C ARG A 60 -10.57 -2.71 3.74
N ARG A 61 -11.47 -3.63 3.38
CA ARG A 61 -12.59 -3.39 2.47
C ARG A 61 -13.86 -4.01 3.05
N VAL A 62 -15.02 -3.43 2.78
CA VAL A 62 -16.32 -4.09 3.00
C VAL A 62 -16.82 -4.62 1.67
N ILE A 63 -17.11 -5.92 1.60
CA ILE A 63 -17.62 -6.61 0.42
C ILE A 63 -18.90 -7.34 0.84
N TYR A 64 -20.01 -7.11 0.13
CA TYR A 64 -21.32 -7.73 0.44
C TYR A 64 -21.71 -7.64 1.93
N GLY A 65 -21.44 -6.50 2.57
CA GLY A 65 -21.73 -6.26 4.00
C GLY A 65 -20.73 -6.86 4.99
N VAL A 66 -19.77 -7.67 4.53
CA VAL A 66 -18.73 -8.29 5.36
C VAL A 66 -17.43 -7.47 5.29
N GLY A 67 -16.87 -7.14 6.46
CA GLY A 67 -15.59 -6.46 6.56
C GLY A 67 -14.42 -7.43 6.39
N VAL A 68 -13.70 -7.33 5.29
CA VAL A 68 -12.52 -8.15 4.97
C VAL A 68 -11.26 -7.32 5.20
N GLU A 69 -10.30 -7.89 5.92
CA GLU A 69 -8.98 -7.31 6.15
C GLU A 69 -7.90 -8.25 5.64
N GLN A 70 -6.96 -7.72 4.87
CA GLN A 70 -5.81 -8.46 4.38
C GLN A 70 -4.52 -7.73 4.72
N THR A 71 -3.55 -8.46 5.28
CA THR A 71 -2.24 -7.91 5.65
C THR A 71 -1.20 -8.35 4.63
N PHE A 72 -0.43 -7.40 4.14
CA PHE A 72 0.56 -7.58 3.09
C PHE A 72 1.95 -7.22 3.62
N PRO A 73 2.93 -8.15 3.58
CA PRO A 73 4.33 -7.85 3.87
C PRO A 73 4.93 -6.95 2.79
N PHE A 74 5.76 -5.97 3.17
CA PHE A 74 6.42 -5.08 2.19
C PHE A 74 7.45 -5.79 1.31
N GLN A 75 8.01 -6.90 1.79
CA GLN A 75 9.00 -7.70 1.06
C GLN A 75 8.40 -8.81 0.20
N SER A 76 7.06 -8.95 0.16
CA SER A 76 6.44 -10.08 -0.52
C SER A 76 6.68 -10.04 -2.04
N PRO A 77 7.19 -11.11 -2.66
CA PRO A 77 7.36 -11.19 -4.12
C PRO A 77 6.02 -11.43 -4.85
N LEU A 78 4.98 -11.84 -4.12
CA LEU A 78 3.64 -12.07 -4.68
C LEU A 78 2.90 -10.76 -4.97
N LEU A 79 3.36 -9.65 -4.37
CA LEU A 79 2.85 -8.31 -4.65
C LEU A 79 3.44 -7.80 -5.95
N GLN A 80 2.62 -7.78 -7.00
CA GLN A 80 3.05 -7.31 -8.31
C GLN A 80 3.03 -5.78 -8.39
N LYS A 81 1.96 -5.16 -7.88
CA LYS A 81 1.77 -3.72 -7.95
C LYS A 81 0.92 -3.22 -6.80
N VAL A 82 1.26 -2.05 -6.26
CA VAL A 82 0.40 -1.30 -5.34
C VAL A 82 0.17 0.09 -5.90
N GLU A 83 -1.09 0.42 -6.17
CA GLU A 83 -1.50 1.73 -6.67
C GLU A 83 -2.21 2.49 -5.55
N VAL A 84 -1.79 3.72 -5.28
CA VAL A 84 -2.54 4.62 -4.40
C VAL A 84 -3.61 5.33 -5.22
N LEU A 85 -4.87 5.07 -4.90
CA LEU A 85 -6.00 5.65 -5.61
C LEU A 85 -6.44 6.98 -4.99
N ARG A 86 -6.28 7.10 -3.66
CA ARG A 86 -6.74 8.27 -2.91
C ARG A 86 -6.01 8.41 -1.59
N HIS A 87 -5.60 9.62 -1.24
CA HIS A 87 -5.01 9.91 0.06
C HIS A 87 -6.07 10.32 1.09
N GLY A 88 -6.18 9.57 2.19
CA GLY A 88 -7.14 9.86 3.25
C GLY A 88 -6.53 10.72 4.35
N LYS A 89 -7.19 11.82 4.70
CA LYS A 89 -6.78 12.66 5.84
C LYS A 89 -7.09 11.94 7.16
N THR A 90 -6.05 11.54 7.86
CA THR A 90 -6.15 10.92 9.19
C THR A 90 -5.18 11.60 10.16
N ARG A 91 -5.41 11.39 11.46
CA ARG A 91 -4.52 11.85 12.54
C ARG A 91 -3.95 10.69 13.36
N ARG A 92 -4.49 9.48 13.19
CA ARG A 92 -4.09 8.29 13.95
C ARG A 92 -3.28 7.36 13.05
N ALA A 93 -2.18 6.82 13.58
CA ALA A 93 -1.35 5.86 12.86
C ALA A 93 -2.02 4.48 12.66
N LYS A 94 -3.00 4.14 13.51
CA LYS A 94 -3.79 2.91 13.43
C LYS A 94 -5.28 3.24 13.46
N LEU A 95 -5.99 2.86 12.41
CA LEU A 95 -7.40 3.20 12.16
C LEU A 95 -8.35 2.07 12.55
N TYR A 96 -8.06 1.33 13.62
CA TYR A 96 -8.90 0.21 14.05
C TYR A 96 -10.35 0.61 14.36
N TYR A 97 -10.58 1.88 14.74
CA TYR A 97 -11.91 2.43 14.94
C TYR A 97 -12.79 2.35 13.68
N MET A 98 -12.21 2.25 12.49
CA MET A 98 -12.94 2.07 11.23
C MET A 98 -13.63 0.70 11.12
N ARG A 99 -13.33 -0.25 12.02
CA ARG A 99 -14.03 -1.53 12.09
C ARG A 99 -15.48 -1.39 12.55
N GLY A 100 -15.74 -0.44 13.45
CA GLY A 100 -17.07 -0.17 14.00
C GLY A 100 -17.86 0.91 13.24
N LEU A 101 -17.34 1.43 12.14
CA LEU A 101 -17.99 2.48 11.34
C LEU A 101 -18.49 1.91 10.02
N SER A 102 -19.65 2.38 9.56
CA SER A 102 -20.26 1.99 8.29
C SER A 102 -20.74 3.21 7.50
N GLY A 103 -20.95 3.01 6.18
CA GLY A 103 -21.51 4.01 5.28
C GLY A 103 -20.75 5.33 5.28
N LYS A 104 -21.49 6.44 5.47
CA LYS A 104 -20.93 7.80 5.46
C LYS A 104 -19.90 8.03 6.57
N ARG A 105 -20.01 7.35 7.72
CA ARG A 105 -19.10 7.51 8.87
C ARG A 105 -17.73 6.89 8.62
N ALA A 106 -17.66 5.87 7.77
CA ALA A 106 -16.40 5.24 7.37
C ALA A 106 -15.68 5.98 6.22
N ARG A 107 -16.22 7.12 5.74
CA ARG A 107 -15.55 7.92 4.71
C ARG A 107 -14.58 8.91 5.34
N LEU A 108 -13.31 8.82 4.95
CA LEU A 108 -12.31 9.82 5.28
C LEU A 108 -12.37 11.00 4.31
N LYS A 109 -12.10 12.20 4.81
CA LYS A 109 -11.86 13.38 3.98
C LYS A 109 -10.59 13.16 3.16
N GLU A 110 -10.56 13.73 1.97
CA GLU A 110 -9.38 13.64 1.11
C GLU A 110 -8.27 14.55 1.63
N ARG A 111 -7.03 14.08 1.57
CA ARG A 111 -5.87 14.92 1.77
C ARG A 111 -5.63 15.66 0.46
N ARG A 112 -5.80 16.99 0.47
CA ARG A 112 -5.27 17.83 -0.61
C ARG A 112 -3.76 17.85 -0.44
N GLU A 113 -3.04 17.04 -1.19
CA GLU A 113 -1.61 17.23 -1.34
C GLU A 113 -1.39 18.44 -2.24
N LYS A 114 -0.53 19.37 -1.81
CA LYS A 114 0.10 20.29 -2.76
C LYS A 114 0.98 19.39 -3.61
N VAL A 115 0.61 19.16 -4.86
CA VAL A 115 1.42 18.41 -5.80
C VAL A 115 2.78 19.10 -5.83
N ILE A 116 3.79 18.50 -5.20
CA ILE A 116 5.17 18.83 -5.52
C ILE A 116 5.41 18.02 -6.78
N GLU A 117 5.22 18.72 -7.89
CA GLU A 117 5.59 18.29 -9.22
C GLU A 117 7.03 17.81 -9.15
N GLN A 118 7.23 16.50 -9.22
CA GLN A 118 8.58 15.96 -9.36
C GLN A 118 9.08 16.45 -10.71
N ALA A 119 9.99 17.42 -10.67
CA ALA A 119 10.70 17.93 -11.82
C ALA A 119 11.33 16.74 -12.55
N VAL A 120 10.75 16.37 -13.70
CA VAL A 120 11.43 15.55 -14.69
C VAL A 120 12.58 16.41 -15.21
N PRO A 121 13.86 16.03 -15.00
CA PRO A 121 14.96 16.71 -15.66
C PRO A 121 14.77 16.47 -17.16
N GLN A 122 14.54 17.54 -17.91
CA GLN A 122 14.60 17.52 -19.36
C GLN A 122 16.05 17.20 -19.74
N GLU A 123 16.30 16.02 -20.30
CA GLU A 123 17.58 15.72 -20.94
C GLU A 123 17.73 16.65 -22.15
N GLN A 124 18.54 17.70 -21.99
CA GLN A 124 18.99 18.55 -23.09
C GLN A 124 20.27 17.95 -23.70
N GLY A 125 20.13 17.48 -24.93
CA GLY A 125 21.08 17.65 -26.03
C GLY A 125 22.54 17.20 -25.87
N THR A 126 22.92 16.18 -26.63
CA THR A 126 24.21 16.22 -27.33
C THR A 126 24.06 15.54 -28.69
N GLU A 127 24.01 16.35 -29.74
CA GLU A 127 24.18 15.90 -31.13
C GLU A 127 25.69 15.85 -31.41
N PRO A 128 26.23 14.74 -31.96
CA PRO A 128 27.67 14.59 -32.20
C PRO A 128 28.08 15.14 -33.60
N PRO A 129 29.40 15.22 -33.89
CA PRO A 129 30.08 16.38 -34.47
C PRO A 129 30.00 16.56 -36.00
#